data_AF-A0A7L3MEC3-F1
#
_entry.id   AF-A0A7L3MEC3-F1
#
_cell.length_a   1.000
_cell.length_b   1.000
_cell.length_c   1.000
_cell.angle_alpha   90.00
_cell.angle_beta   90.00
_cell.angle_gamma   90.00
#
_symmetry.space_group_name_H-M   'P 1'
#
loop_
_entity.id
_entity.type
_entity.pdbx_description
1 polymer ?
#
loop_
_entity_poly.entity_id
_entity_poly.type
_entity_poly.pdbx_seq_one_letter_code
_entity_poly.pdbx_strand_id
1 'polypeptide(L)'
;MEAEESRAQPPSEAPEPSGAGWHLTDTTRLRHFLCFGSEGSTYHVKEQKLGFENAEALLRLIEEGRGCEVVEEIKAFSQEGRAAKQEPLLFALAVCSQCSDAKTKQAAFKAVPEVCCIPTHLFTFIQFKKDLKEGMKCGMWGRALRKAVADWYNGKNGMTLALAVTKYKQRSGWSHKDLLRLSHLKPASEGIAIVTKYITKGWKDVQEAYKEKAVSAETEKLLKYLEAVEKVKCTKDELEVIHLIEEYGLVREHLLTNHLKSKEVWKALLKEMPISVLLRNLGKLAANSVLEPRGSEVATVCEKLRNEKLLKKGRIHPFHILVALETYKAGHGNRGKLWWRPDEDILEALDASFYKAFKTLEPTGKRFVIAVDVSASMTQKVLGSVLNASTVAAVMCMVVARIEKDSQIVAFSHEMVPCPVTADMTLPQVLVKMYEV
;
A
#
# COMPACT_ATOMS: atom_id res chain seq x y z
N MET A 1 -16.14 -4.08 -65.82
CA MET A 1 -16.08 -5.27 -64.95
C MET A 1 -14.71 -5.25 -64.31
N GLU A 2 -14.55 -4.43 -63.28
CA GLU A 2 -13.40 -4.40 -62.38
C GLU A 2 -13.99 -4.24 -60.99
N ALA A 3 -13.73 -5.21 -60.13
CA ALA A 3 -14.22 -5.29 -58.77
C ALA A 3 -13.18 -4.65 -57.85
N GLU A 4 -13.55 -3.62 -57.11
CA GLU A 4 -12.73 -3.04 -56.05
C GLU A 4 -13.03 -3.77 -54.75
N GLU A 5 -12.05 -4.53 -54.28
CA GLU A 5 -12.01 -5.27 -53.02
C GLU A 5 -11.92 -4.27 -51.84
N SER A 6 -12.97 -4.16 -51.03
CA SER A 6 -12.89 -3.40 -49.77
C SER A 6 -12.19 -4.24 -48.70
N ARG A 7 -10.97 -3.81 -48.33
CA ARG A 7 -10.27 -4.34 -47.15
C ARG A 7 -10.99 -3.86 -45.90
N ALA A 8 -11.65 -4.77 -45.20
CA ALA A 8 -12.21 -4.54 -43.87
C ALA A 8 -11.11 -4.08 -42.89
N GLN A 9 -11.30 -2.91 -42.28
CA GLN A 9 -10.52 -2.46 -41.14
C GLN A 9 -10.89 -3.29 -39.89
N PRO A 10 -9.93 -3.58 -38.99
CA PRO A 10 -10.22 -4.26 -37.74
C PRO A 10 -11.09 -3.38 -36.83
N PRO A 11 -11.90 -3.95 -35.91
CA PRO A 11 -12.80 -3.17 -35.07
C PRO A 11 -11.98 -2.26 -34.15
N SER A 12 -12.14 -0.93 -34.30
CA SER A 12 -11.58 0.02 -33.35
C SER A 12 -12.38 -0.02 -32.05
N GLU A 13 -11.70 -0.19 -30.91
CA GLU A 13 -12.23 0.07 -29.56
C GLU A 13 -12.51 1.58 -29.36
N ALA A 14 -13.39 2.17 -30.17
CA ALA A 14 -13.89 3.52 -29.96
C ALA A 14 -15.20 3.42 -29.15
N PRO A 15 -15.34 4.15 -28.03
CA PRO A 15 -16.56 4.10 -27.22
C PRO A 15 -17.78 4.60 -28.02
N GLU A 16 -18.98 4.06 -27.80
CA GLU A 16 -20.19 4.53 -28.49
C GLU A 16 -20.79 5.77 -27.80
N PRO A 17 -21.28 6.78 -28.55
CA PRO A 17 -21.83 8.00 -27.97
C PRO A 17 -23.28 7.81 -27.48
N SER A 18 -23.51 8.00 -26.18
CA SER A 18 -24.82 8.29 -25.61
C SER A 18 -24.83 9.72 -25.05
N GLY A 19 -25.99 10.38 -25.05
CA GLY A 19 -26.17 11.84 -24.87
C GLY A 19 -25.77 12.47 -23.53
N ALA A 20 -24.91 11.84 -22.72
CA ALA A 20 -24.38 12.37 -21.46
C ALA A 20 -22.85 12.15 -21.27
N GLY A 21 -22.11 11.92 -22.36
CA GLY A 21 -20.67 11.73 -22.35
C GLY A 21 -20.25 10.28 -22.63
N TRP A 22 -18.98 10.10 -23.00
CA TRP A 22 -18.43 8.79 -23.39
C TRP A 22 -18.29 7.88 -22.15
N HIS A 23 -18.76 6.63 -22.24
CA HIS A 23 -18.51 5.63 -21.22
C HIS A 23 -17.02 5.23 -21.22
N LEU A 24 -16.38 5.21 -20.04
CA LEU A 24 -15.02 4.70 -19.90
C LEU A 24 -14.97 3.22 -20.30
N THR A 25 -13.93 2.83 -21.03
CA THR A 25 -13.67 1.41 -21.29
C THR A 25 -13.44 0.67 -19.97
N ASP A 26 -13.85 -0.60 -19.91
CA ASP A 26 -13.72 -1.38 -18.67
C ASP A 26 -12.24 -1.51 -18.23
N THR A 27 -11.28 -1.53 -19.17
CA THR A 27 -9.84 -1.48 -18.85
C THR A 27 -9.43 -0.17 -18.17
N THR A 28 -9.92 0.97 -18.65
CA THR A 28 -9.65 2.27 -18.02
C THR A 28 -10.30 2.35 -16.64
N ARG A 29 -11.52 1.83 -16.53
CA ARG A 29 -12.24 1.74 -15.26
C ARG A 29 -11.54 0.85 -14.24
N LEU A 30 -10.99 -0.30 -14.68
CA LEU A 30 -10.15 -1.15 -13.83
C LEU A 30 -8.95 -0.36 -13.29
N ARG A 31 -8.20 0.35 -14.15
CA ARG A 31 -7.06 1.17 -13.71
C ARG A 31 -7.47 2.26 -12.71
N HIS A 32 -8.61 2.92 -12.93
CA HIS A 32 -9.15 3.88 -11.97
C HIS A 32 -9.48 3.22 -10.63
N PHE A 33 -10.12 2.06 -10.65
CA PHE A 33 -10.40 1.29 -9.43
C PHE A 33 -9.11 0.86 -8.72
N LEU A 34 -8.08 0.42 -9.44
CA LEU A 34 -6.79 0.06 -8.83
C LEU A 34 -6.11 1.26 -8.16
N CYS A 35 -6.20 2.46 -8.75
CA CYS A 35 -5.62 3.69 -8.20
C CYS A 35 -6.40 4.27 -7.01
N PHE A 36 -7.72 4.36 -7.14
CA PHE A 36 -8.58 5.14 -6.23
C PHE A 36 -9.47 4.28 -5.33
N GLY A 37 -9.61 2.98 -5.64
CA GLY A 37 -10.54 2.09 -4.98
C GLY A 37 -11.99 2.54 -5.14
N SER A 38 -12.80 2.22 -4.14
CA SER A 38 -14.19 2.67 -4.01
C SER A 38 -14.50 3.24 -2.62
N GLU A 39 -13.46 3.39 -1.77
CA GLU A 39 -13.59 3.84 -0.39
C GLU A 39 -13.74 5.36 -0.34
N GLY A 40 -14.88 5.81 0.20
CA GLY A 40 -15.38 7.17 0.00
C GLY A 40 -16.32 7.23 -1.21
N SER A 41 -17.54 7.71 -0.98
CA SER A 41 -18.47 8.02 -2.07
C SER A 41 -17.83 9.02 -3.02
N THR A 42 -18.01 8.86 -4.33
CA THR A 42 -17.87 10.03 -5.20
C THR A 42 -19.01 10.99 -4.89
N TYR A 43 -18.86 12.27 -5.24
CA TYR A 43 -19.89 13.29 -4.99
C TYR A 43 -21.29 12.87 -5.46
N HIS A 44 -21.36 12.04 -6.51
CA HIS A 44 -22.62 11.53 -7.07
C HIS A 44 -22.95 10.07 -6.74
N VAL A 45 -22.00 9.26 -6.26
CA VAL A 45 -22.18 7.80 -6.10
C VAL A 45 -21.76 7.33 -4.71
N LYS A 46 -22.69 6.71 -3.98
CA LYS A 46 -22.41 6.07 -2.68
C LYS A 46 -21.35 4.97 -2.82
N GLU A 47 -20.49 4.83 -1.81
CA GLU A 47 -19.38 3.85 -1.75
C GLU A 47 -19.77 2.42 -2.17
N GLN A 48 -20.90 1.92 -1.68
CA GLN A 48 -21.40 0.59 -2.05
C GLN A 48 -21.68 0.47 -3.56
N LYS A 49 -22.37 1.47 -4.14
CA LYS A 49 -22.73 1.47 -5.56
C LYS A 49 -21.48 1.56 -6.45
N LEU A 50 -20.50 2.39 -6.06
CA LEU A 50 -19.23 2.50 -6.80
C LEU A 50 -18.43 1.19 -6.76
N GLY A 51 -18.43 0.50 -5.62
CA GLY A 51 -17.86 -0.84 -5.49
C GLY A 51 -18.51 -1.84 -6.44
N PHE A 52 -19.85 -1.85 -6.52
CA PHE A 52 -20.59 -2.72 -7.43
C PHE A 52 -20.27 -2.43 -8.90
N GLU A 53 -20.34 -1.18 -9.34
CA GLU A 53 -20.11 -0.86 -10.76
C GLU A 53 -18.67 -1.20 -11.22
N ASN A 54 -17.67 -1.06 -10.34
CA ASN A 54 -16.29 -1.47 -10.63
C ASN A 54 -16.14 -3.00 -10.64
N ALA A 55 -16.85 -3.71 -9.76
CA ALA A 55 -16.90 -5.16 -9.78
C ALA A 55 -17.57 -5.70 -11.06
N GLU A 56 -18.64 -5.06 -11.54
CA GLU A 56 -19.29 -5.42 -12.80
C GLU A 56 -18.38 -5.24 -14.01
N ALA A 57 -17.63 -4.13 -14.08
CA ALA A 57 -16.64 -3.92 -15.14
C ALA A 57 -15.54 -5.00 -15.13
N LEU A 58 -15.08 -5.38 -13.94
CA LEU A 58 -14.12 -6.46 -13.78
C LEU A 58 -14.69 -7.81 -14.24
N LEU A 59 -15.96 -8.09 -13.94
CA LEU A 59 -16.63 -9.32 -14.37
C LEU A 59 -16.82 -9.35 -15.89
N ARG A 60 -17.21 -8.24 -16.52
CA ARG A 60 -17.33 -8.13 -17.98
C ARG A 60 -16.01 -8.44 -18.68
N LEU A 61 -14.89 -7.87 -18.23
CA LEU A 61 -13.56 -8.20 -18.77
C LEU A 61 -13.24 -9.71 -18.68
N ILE A 62 -13.66 -10.38 -17.61
CA ILE A 62 -13.45 -11.82 -17.45
C ILE A 62 -14.36 -12.62 -18.39
N GLU A 63 -15.63 -12.22 -18.52
CA GLU A 63 -16.61 -12.85 -19.42
C GLU A 63 -16.23 -12.70 -20.89
N GLU A 64 -15.59 -11.59 -21.26
CA GLU A 64 -14.99 -11.34 -22.59
C GLU A 64 -13.70 -12.13 -22.84
N GLY A 65 -13.25 -12.96 -21.89
CA GLY A 65 -12.03 -13.77 -22.02
C GLY A 65 -10.73 -13.03 -21.76
N ARG A 66 -10.78 -11.78 -21.26
CA ARG A 66 -9.62 -10.92 -20.98
C ARG A 66 -9.12 -11.02 -19.54
N GLY A 67 -9.59 -12.00 -18.76
CA GLY A 67 -9.23 -12.12 -17.34
C GLY A 67 -7.73 -12.36 -17.08
N CYS A 68 -6.99 -12.96 -18.02
CA CYS A 68 -5.52 -13.02 -17.91
C CYS A 68 -4.85 -11.64 -18.03
N GLU A 69 -5.33 -10.78 -18.93
CA GLU A 69 -4.83 -9.40 -19.06
C GLU A 69 -5.06 -8.62 -17.76
N VAL A 70 -6.24 -8.80 -17.15
CA VAL A 70 -6.59 -8.21 -15.86
C VAL A 70 -5.59 -8.64 -14.78
N VAL A 71 -5.26 -9.93 -14.69
CA VAL A 71 -4.30 -10.44 -13.69
C VAL A 71 -2.91 -9.85 -13.92
N GLU A 72 -2.45 -9.74 -15.16
CA GLU A 72 -1.17 -9.13 -15.49
C GLU A 72 -1.14 -7.63 -15.16
N GLU A 73 -2.21 -6.90 -15.41
CA GLU A 73 -2.34 -5.48 -15.04
C GLU A 73 -2.29 -5.31 -13.51
N ILE A 74 -2.99 -6.16 -12.73
CA ILE A 74 -2.93 -6.16 -11.26
C ILE A 74 -1.50 -6.44 -10.77
N LYS A 75 -0.82 -7.42 -11.38
CA LYS A 75 0.55 -7.77 -11.05
C LYS A 75 1.51 -6.61 -11.33
N ALA A 76 1.40 -5.98 -12.50
CA ALA A 76 2.19 -4.80 -12.86
C ALA A 76 1.99 -3.66 -11.85
N PHE A 77 0.74 -3.33 -11.52
CA PHE A 77 0.43 -2.30 -10.52
C PHE A 77 1.02 -2.61 -9.14
N SER A 78 1.01 -3.87 -8.72
CA SER A 78 1.56 -4.31 -7.43
C SER A 78 3.09 -4.25 -7.40
N GLN A 79 3.75 -4.75 -8.44
CA GLN A 79 5.21 -4.85 -8.50
C GLN A 79 5.87 -3.48 -8.68
N GLU A 80 5.28 -2.63 -9.51
CA GLU A 80 5.75 -1.27 -9.77
C GLU A 80 5.33 -0.28 -8.67
N GLY A 81 4.41 -0.66 -7.78
CA GLY A 81 3.93 0.20 -6.70
C GLY A 81 3.13 1.41 -7.20
N ARG A 82 2.39 1.24 -8.31
CA ARG A 82 1.60 2.31 -8.96
C ARG A 82 0.32 2.69 -8.24
N ALA A 83 -0.14 1.85 -7.30
CA ALA A 83 -1.31 2.11 -6.48
C ALA A 83 -0.90 2.54 -5.07
N ALA A 84 -1.58 3.55 -4.54
CA ALA A 84 -1.37 3.99 -3.16
C ALA A 84 -1.86 2.91 -2.16
N LYS A 85 -3.06 2.36 -2.37
CA LYS A 85 -3.66 1.32 -1.54
C LYS A 85 -3.56 -0.05 -2.20
N GLN A 86 -3.54 -1.10 -1.40
CA GLN A 86 -3.41 -2.48 -1.89
C GLN A 86 -4.77 -3.18 -1.97
N GLU A 87 -5.75 -2.70 -1.20
CA GLU A 87 -7.09 -3.27 -1.08
C GLU A 87 -7.79 -3.45 -2.45
N PRO A 88 -7.75 -2.47 -3.38
CA PRO A 88 -8.38 -2.65 -4.70
C PRO A 88 -7.72 -3.77 -5.52
N LEU A 89 -6.39 -3.89 -5.46
CA LEU A 89 -5.63 -4.93 -6.17
C LEU A 89 -5.97 -6.31 -5.61
N LEU A 90 -6.04 -6.42 -4.28
CA LEU A 90 -6.35 -7.66 -3.59
C LEU A 90 -7.80 -8.09 -3.82
N PHE A 91 -8.72 -7.13 -3.87
CA PHE A 91 -10.12 -7.39 -4.23
C PHE A 91 -10.24 -7.89 -5.67
N ALA A 92 -9.61 -7.19 -6.63
CA ALA A 92 -9.64 -7.59 -8.04
C ALA A 92 -9.01 -8.98 -8.26
N LEU A 93 -7.89 -9.26 -7.57
CA LEU A 93 -7.27 -10.59 -7.58
C LEU A 93 -8.18 -11.65 -6.94
N ALA A 94 -8.92 -11.31 -5.88
CA ALA A 94 -9.87 -12.20 -5.24
C ALA A 94 -11.02 -12.58 -6.18
N VAL A 95 -11.56 -11.63 -6.94
CA VAL A 95 -12.57 -11.87 -8.00
C VAL A 95 -12.01 -12.79 -9.09
N CYS A 96 -10.83 -12.48 -9.64
CA CYS A 96 -10.17 -13.31 -10.67
C CYS A 96 -9.89 -14.74 -10.17
N SER A 97 -9.60 -14.91 -8.88
CA SER A 97 -9.35 -16.24 -8.30
C SER A 97 -10.62 -17.05 -7.98
N GLN A 98 -11.81 -16.48 -8.18
CA GLN A 98 -13.12 -17.11 -7.93
C GLN A 98 -14.04 -17.15 -9.16
N CYS A 99 -13.61 -16.58 -10.29
CA CYS A 99 -14.39 -16.61 -11.52
C CYS A 99 -14.59 -18.02 -12.08
N SER A 100 -15.48 -18.14 -13.06
CA SER A 100 -15.74 -19.39 -13.80
C SER A 100 -14.55 -19.79 -14.68
N ASP A 101 -13.89 -18.83 -15.33
CA ASP A 101 -12.78 -19.10 -16.24
C ASP A 101 -11.55 -19.73 -15.54
N ALA A 102 -11.13 -20.89 -16.05
CA ALA A 102 -10.05 -21.67 -15.48
C ALA A 102 -8.67 -21.03 -15.72
N LYS A 103 -8.44 -20.39 -16.88
CA LYS A 103 -7.16 -19.76 -17.21
C LYS A 103 -6.89 -18.57 -16.29
N THR A 104 -7.88 -17.69 -16.15
CA THR A 104 -7.84 -16.53 -15.25
C THR A 104 -7.62 -16.96 -13.80
N LYS A 105 -8.34 -17.97 -13.33
CA LYS A 105 -8.17 -18.51 -11.98
C LYS A 105 -6.77 -19.04 -11.72
N GLN A 106 -6.20 -19.76 -12.68
CA GLN A 106 -4.84 -20.28 -12.58
C GLN A 106 -3.81 -19.14 -12.57
N ALA A 107 -3.98 -18.13 -13.44
CA ALA A 107 -3.13 -16.94 -13.47
C ALA A 107 -3.20 -16.17 -12.14
N ALA A 108 -4.41 -15.95 -11.61
CA ALA A 108 -4.62 -15.25 -10.35
C ALA A 108 -3.92 -15.96 -9.19
N PHE A 109 -4.03 -17.28 -9.07
CA PHE A 109 -3.34 -18.03 -8.01
C PHE A 109 -1.81 -18.02 -8.17
N LYS A 110 -1.29 -18.03 -9.40
CA LYS A 110 0.15 -17.89 -9.67
C LYS A 110 0.67 -16.51 -9.26
N ALA A 111 -0.14 -15.46 -9.40
CA ALA A 111 0.22 -14.10 -9.01
C ALA A 111 0.17 -13.85 -7.49
N VAL A 112 -0.46 -14.73 -6.68
CA VAL A 112 -0.62 -14.54 -5.22
C VAL A 112 0.71 -14.28 -4.49
N PRO A 113 1.80 -15.05 -4.68
CA PRO A 113 3.06 -14.79 -3.99
C PRO A 113 3.68 -13.43 -4.34
N GLU A 114 3.44 -12.94 -5.55
CA GLU A 114 3.99 -11.68 -6.07
C GLU A 114 3.18 -10.47 -5.60
N VAL A 115 1.84 -10.57 -5.59
CA VAL A 115 0.94 -9.48 -5.15
C VAL A 115 0.83 -9.44 -3.62
N CYS A 116 0.68 -10.60 -2.97
CA CYS A 116 0.56 -10.71 -1.52
C CYS A 116 1.94 -10.70 -0.84
N CYS A 117 2.70 -9.62 -0.95
CA CYS A 117 4.08 -9.55 -0.43
C CYS A 117 4.19 -9.75 1.11
N ILE A 118 3.20 -9.29 1.89
CA ILE A 118 3.21 -9.34 3.37
C ILE A 118 1.96 -10.03 3.92
N PRO A 119 1.97 -10.49 5.19
CA PRO A 119 0.81 -11.16 5.79
C PRO A 119 -0.50 -10.38 5.69
N THR A 120 -0.48 -9.06 5.87
CA THR A 120 -1.67 -8.21 5.72
C THR A 120 -2.32 -8.38 4.35
N HIS A 121 -1.54 -8.47 3.28
CA HIS A 121 -2.09 -8.63 1.93
C HIS A 121 -2.75 -9.99 1.78
N LEU A 122 -2.07 -11.05 2.25
CA LEU A 122 -2.62 -12.41 2.22
C LEU A 122 -3.93 -12.49 3.02
N PHE A 123 -3.96 -11.94 4.24
CA PHE A 123 -5.16 -11.93 5.08
C PHE A 123 -6.31 -11.16 4.43
N THR A 124 -6.04 -9.98 3.88
CA THR A 124 -7.05 -9.18 3.17
C THR A 124 -7.55 -9.89 1.91
N PHE A 125 -6.67 -10.52 1.13
CA PHE A 125 -7.07 -11.34 -0.03
C PHE A 125 -8.01 -12.50 0.38
N ILE A 126 -7.66 -13.23 1.45
CA ILE A 126 -8.51 -14.32 1.96
C ILE A 126 -9.85 -13.77 2.47
N GLN A 127 -9.85 -12.62 3.14
CA GLN A 127 -11.07 -11.96 3.60
C GLN A 127 -11.97 -11.56 2.43
N PHE A 128 -11.44 -10.90 1.39
CA PHE A 128 -12.23 -10.60 0.20
C PHE A 128 -12.77 -11.86 -0.48
N LYS A 129 -11.99 -12.94 -0.51
CA LYS A 129 -12.50 -14.21 -1.03
C LYS A 129 -13.68 -14.74 -0.23
N LYS A 130 -13.64 -14.61 1.10
CA LYS A 130 -14.75 -14.96 2.00
C LYS A 130 -15.97 -14.10 1.71
N ASP A 131 -15.80 -12.80 1.53
CA ASP A 131 -16.92 -11.86 1.30
C ASP A 131 -17.59 -12.10 -0.06
N LEU A 132 -16.81 -12.46 -1.08
CA LEU A 132 -17.32 -12.80 -2.41
C LEU A 132 -18.04 -14.16 -2.49
N LYS A 133 -17.93 -15.02 -1.46
CA LYS A 133 -18.45 -16.39 -1.47
C LYS A 133 -19.96 -16.44 -1.77
N GLU A 134 -20.72 -15.55 -1.14
CA GLU A 134 -22.19 -15.50 -1.27
C GLU A 134 -22.60 -14.90 -2.62
N GLY A 135 -22.02 -13.75 -3.00
CA GLY A 135 -22.32 -13.07 -4.26
C GLY A 135 -21.95 -13.87 -5.50
N MET A 136 -20.79 -14.55 -5.48
CA MET A 136 -20.33 -15.39 -6.60
C MET A 136 -20.83 -16.85 -6.50
N LYS A 137 -21.61 -17.18 -5.46
CA LYS A 137 -22.17 -18.53 -5.21
C LYS A 137 -21.14 -19.65 -5.32
N CYS A 138 -19.91 -19.42 -4.85
CA CYS A 138 -18.81 -20.38 -4.95
C CYS A 138 -18.11 -20.58 -3.60
N GLY A 139 -17.61 -21.79 -3.33
CA GLY A 139 -16.77 -22.04 -2.16
C GLY A 139 -15.35 -21.50 -2.33
N MET A 140 -14.67 -21.12 -1.24
CA MET A 140 -13.30 -20.59 -1.32
C MET A 140 -12.21 -21.67 -1.16
N TRP A 141 -12.39 -22.66 -0.26
CA TRP A 141 -11.34 -23.59 0.17
C TRP A 141 -11.20 -24.82 -0.73
N GLY A 142 -11.02 -24.58 -2.02
CA GLY A 142 -10.65 -25.62 -2.99
C GLY A 142 -9.15 -25.99 -2.93
N ARG A 143 -8.75 -27.01 -3.71
CA ARG A 143 -7.35 -27.45 -3.82
C ARG A 143 -6.42 -26.29 -4.22
N ALA A 144 -6.86 -25.44 -5.14
CA ALA A 144 -6.08 -24.30 -5.63
C ALA A 144 -5.73 -23.29 -4.53
N LEU A 145 -6.71 -22.91 -3.69
CA LEU A 145 -6.45 -21.97 -2.59
C LEU A 145 -5.54 -22.57 -1.53
N ARG A 146 -5.79 -23.83 -1.13
CA ARG A 146 -4.92 -24.53 -0.17
C ARG A 146 -3.47 -24.57 -0.65
N LYS A 147 -3.27 -24.90 -1.93
CA LYS A 147 -1.95 -24.89 -2.57
C LYS A 147 -1.33 -23.49 -2.59
N ALA A 148 -2.07 -22.46 -3.02
CA ALA A 148 -1.53 -21.09 -3.09
C ALA A 148 -1.12 -20.56 -1.71
N VAL A 149 -1.91 -20.82 -0.66
CA VAL A 149 -1.56 -20.46 0.71
C VAL A 149 -0.34 -21.25 1.18
N ALA A 150 -0.29 -22.56 0.91
CA ALA A 150 0.86 -23.39 1.29
C ALA A 150 2.15 -22.94 0.60
N ASP A 151 2.09 -22.67 -0.70
CA ASP A 151 3.19 -22.17 -1.51
C ASP A 151 3.65 -20.77 -1.03
N TRP A 152 2.74 -19.93 -0.54
CA TRP A 152 3.09 -18.63 0.03
C TRP A 152 3.97 -18.73 1.28
N TYR A 153 3.71 -19.71 2.16
CA TYR A 153 4.55 -19.98 3.34
C TYR A 153 5.84 -20.69 2.94
N ASN A 154 5.74 -21.72 2.10
CA ASN A 154 6.88 -22.53 1.68
C ASN A 154 7.86 -21.81 0.75
N GLY A 155 7.42 -20.75 0.06
CA GLY A 155 8.27 -19.89 -0.75
C GLY A 155 9.13 -18.89 0.03
N LYS A 156 9.09 -18.92 1.38
CA LYS A 156 9.89 -18.05 2.25
C LYS A 156 10.92 -18.85 3.04
N ASN A 157 12.04 -18.22 3.37
CA ASN A 157 12.98 -18.80 4.33
C ASN A 157 12.44 -18.70 5.77
N GLY A 158 13.01 -19.48 6.70
CA GLY A 158 12.55 -19.53 8.09
C GLY A 158 12.61 -18.16 8.79
N MET A 159 13.71 -17.41 8.63
CA MET A 159 13.91 -16.12 9.30
C MET A 159 12.95 -15.02 8.79
N THR A 160 12.81 -14.87 7.47
CA THR A 160 11.87 -13.93 6.84
C THR A 160 10.44 -14.27 7.22
N LEU A 161 10.09 -15.56 7.30
CA LEU A 161 8.78 -15.96 7.77
C LEU A 161 8.58 -15.62 9.24
N ALA A 162 9.58 -15.86 10.10
CA ALA A 162 9.55 -15.51 11.51
C ALA A 162 9.29 -14.01 11.71
N LEU A 163 10.09 -13.16 11.07
CA LEU A 163 9.93 -11.69 11.05
C LEU A 163 8.52 -11.27 10.63
N ALA A 164 7.95 -11.93 9.62
CA ALA A 164 6.61 -11.60 9.13
C ALA A 164 5.52 -11.99 10.15
N VAL A 165 5.59 -13.19 10.73
CA VAL A 165 4.53 -13.73 11.58
C VAL A 165 4.53 -13.13 12.98
N THR A 166 5.69 -12.71 13.48
CA THR A 166 5.83 -12.03 14.77
C THR A 166 5.37 -10.58 14.67
N LYS A 167 5.67 -9.89 13.56
CA LYS A 167 5.21 -8.52 13.27
C LYS A 167 3.72 -8.43 12.99
N TYR A 168 3.18 -9.38 12.20
CA TYR A 168 1.80 -9.35 11.73
C TYR A 168 1.01 -10.58 12.20
N LYS A 169 0.84 -10.74 13.52
CA LYS A 169 0.15 -11.92 14.10
C LYS A 169 -1.24 -12.20 13.49
N GLN A 170 -2.02 -11.14 13.30
CA GLN A 170 -3.36 -11.18 12.69
C GLN A 170 -3.73 -9.84 12.07
N ARG A 171 -4.47 -9.83 10.96
CA ARG A 171 -5.09 -8.65 10.34
C ARG A 171 -6.37 -9.07 9.61
N SER A 172 -7.27 -8.12 9.35
CA SER A 172 -8.48 -8.35 8.54
C SER A 172 -9.32 -9.55 8.99
N GLY A 173 -9.33 -9.86 10.30
CA GLY A 173 -10.07 -10.99 10.87
C GLY A 173 -9.39 -12.36 10.74
N TRP A 174 -8.17 -12.46 10.19
CA TRP A 174 -7.44 -13.71 10.00
C TRP A 174 -6.12 -13.71 10.77
N SER A 175 -5.77 -14.88 11.31
CA SER A 175 -4.44 -15.16 11.88
C SER A 175 -3.66 -16.15 11.02
N HIS A 176 -2.34 -16.21 11.24
CA HIS A 176 -1.51 -17.25 10.63
C HIS A 176 -1.99 -18.66 11.01
N LYS A 177 -2.44 -18.84 12.26
CA LYS A 177 -2.96 -20.13 12.76
C LYS A 177 -4.18 -20.60 11.96
N ASP A 178 -5.08 -19.69 11.58
CA ASP A 178 -6.25 -20.01 10.77
C ASP A 178 -5.85 -20.50 9.38
N LEU A 179 -4.94 -19.76 8.72
CA LEU A 179 -4.48 -20.12 7.38
C LEU A 179 -3.72 -21.44 7.36
N LEU A 180 -2.88 -21.72 8.37
CA LEU A 180 -2.17 -22.98 8.50
C LEU A 180 -3.14 -24.16 8.67
N ARG A 181 -4.18 -23.99 9.50
CA ARG A 181 -5.21 -25.01 9.71
C ARG A 181 -5.98 -25.31 8.44
N LEU A 182 -6.40 -24.28 7.70
CA LEU A 182 -7.28 -24.43 6.53
C LEU A 182 -6.53 -24.81 5.24
N SER A 183 -5.26 -24.41 5.12
CA SER A 183 -4.41 -24.81 3.98
C SER A 183 -3.87 -26.23 4.10
N HIS A 184 -3.86 -26.81 5.32
CA HIS A 184 -3.17 -28.06 5.62
C HIS A 184 -1.70 -28.02 5.18
N LEU A 185 -1.00 -26.93 5.50
CA LEU A 185 0.40 -26.73 5.15
C LEU A 185 1.26 -27.91 5.63
N LYS A 186 2.04 -28.48 4.72
CA LYS A 186 3.19 -29.31 5.03
C LYS A 186 4.46 -28.44 4.90
N PRO A 187 5.20 -28.17 5.98
CA PRO A 187 6.43 -27.38 5.93
C PRO A 187 7.46 -28.00 4.97
N ALA A 188 8.03 -27.17 4.08
CA ALA A 188 9.04 -27.61 3.12
C ALA A 188 10.47 -27.64 3.67
N SER A 189 10.74 -26.95 4.79
CA SER A 189 12.06 -26.90 5.43
C SER A 189 11.93 -26.90 6.95
N GLU A 190 13.03 -27.19 7.65
CA GLU A 190 13.08 -27.16 9.11
C GLU A 190 12.75 -25.78 9.68
N GLY A 191 13.28 -24.70 9.08
CA GLY A 191 12.96 -23.34 9.50
C GLY A 191 11.46 -23.02 9.41
N ILE A 192 10.79 -23.47 8.34
CA ILE A 192 9.33 -23.31 8.21
C ILE A 192 8.60 -24.18 9.25
N ALA A 193 9.11 -25.39 9.54
CA ALA A 193 8.53 -26.27 10.54
C ALA A 193 8.60 -25.66 11.95
N ILE A 194 9.71 -25.01 12.30
CA ILE A 194 9.87 -24.27 13.56
C ILE A 194 8.85 -23.15 13.66
N VAL A 195 8.75 -22.30 12.64
CA VAL A 195 7.82 -21.16 12.65
C VAL A 195 6.36 -21.65 12.67
N THR A 196 6.03 -22.70 11.93
CA THR A 196 4.70 -23.31 11.94
C THR A 196 4.36 -23.87 13.33
N LYS A 197 5.32 -24.51 14.01
CA LYS A 197 5.15 -24.99 15.39
C LYS A 197 4.97 -23.82 16.37
N TYR A 198 5.77 -22.77 16.23
CA TYR A 198 5.65 -21.55 17.04
C TYR A 198 4.25 -20.93 16.93
N ILE A 199 3.68 -20.83 15.71
CA ILE A 199 2.33 -20.27 15.49
C ILE A 199 1.23 -21.17 16.07
N THR A 200 1.37 -22.49 15.93
CA THR A 200 0.29 -23.44 16.24
C THR A 200 0.27 -23.87 17.70
N LYS A 201 1.44 -24.02 18.32
CA LYS A 201 1.63 -24.53 19.70
C LYS A 201 2.18 -23.48 20.66
N GLY A 202 3.07 -22.60 20.19
CA GLY A 202 3.66 -21.53 21.00
C GLY A 202 5.14 -21.75 21.28
N TRP A 203 5.76 -20.79 21.97
CA TRP A 203 7.22 -20.76 22.19
C TRP A 203 7.72 -21.91 23.09
N LYS A 204 7.00 -22.26 24.16
CA LYS A 204 7.41 -23.33 25.08
C LYS A 204 7.56 -24.68 24.37
N ASP A 205 6.61 -25.03 23.50
CA ASP A 205 6.68 -26.25 22.69
C ASP A 205 7.82 -26.24 21.67
N VAL A 206 8.22 -25.06 21.19
CA VAL A 206 9.38 -24.93 20.30
C VAL A 206 10.66 -25.14 21.08
N GLN A 207 10.81 -24.50 22.25
CA GLN A 207 11.97 -24.70 23.12
C GLN A 207 12.15 -26.18 23.49
N GLU A 208 11.09 -26.84 23.94
CA GLU A 208 11.14 -28.25 24.33
C GLU A 208 11.52 -29.16 23.15
N ALA A 209 10.95 -28.91 21.96
CA ALA A 209 11.21 -29.73 20.80
C ALA A 209 12.63 -29.61 20.21
N TYR A 210 13.38 -28.56 20.60
CA TYR A 210 14.69 -28.22 20.04
C TYR A 210 15.80 -28.10 21.10
N LYS A 211 15.52 -28.38 22.38
CA LYS A 211 16.46 -28.23 23.50
C LYS A 211 17.74 -29.06 23.37
N GLU A 212 17.63 -30.29 22.86
CA GLU A 212 18.73 -31.26 22.77
C GLU A 212 19.10 -31.62 21.33
N LYS A 213 18.52 -30.93 20.34
CA LYS A 213 18.79 -31.21 18.93
C LYS A 213 20.01 -30.44 18.46
N ALA A 214 20.92 -31.14 17.78
CA ALA A 214 21.92 -30.48 16.95
C ALA A 214 21.18 -29.73 15.82
N VAL A 215 21.24 -28.41 15.86
CA VAL A 215 20.61 -27.53 14.88
C VAL A 215 21.67 -26.87 14.00
N SER A 216 21.31 -26.54 12.77
CA SER A 216 22.16 -25.72 11.92
C SER A 216 22.31 -24.30 12.49
N ALA A 217 23.38 -23.59 12.11
CA ALA A 217 23.60 -22.21 12.53
C ALA A 217 22.44 -21.27 12.09
N GLU A 218 21.79 -21.56 10.96
CA GLU A 218 20.63 -20.80 10.49
C GLU A 218 19.41 -21.01 11.39
N THR A 219 19.18 -22.25 11.81
CA THR A 219 18.12 -22.61 12.74
C THR A 219 18.37 -22.03 14.13
N GLU A 220 19.63 -22.02 14.60
CA GLU A 220 19.99 -21.40 15.87
C GLU A 220 19.69 -19.89 15.87
N LYS A 221 20.06 -19.17 14.81
CA LYS A 221 19.72 -17.74 14.65
C LYS A 221 18.21 -17.51 14.69
N LEU A 222 17.43 -18.36 14.01
CA LEU A 222 15.97 -18.32 14.02
C LEU A 222 15.40 -18.53 15.44
N LEU A 223 15.91 -19.51 16.18
CA LEU A 223 15.48 -19.78 17.55
C LEU A 223 15.80 -18.59 18.48
N LYS A 224 17.03 -18.04 18.41
CA LYS A 224 17.41 -16.84 19.18
C LYS A 224 16.53 -15.63 18.86
N TYR A 225 16.17 -15.44 17.58
CA TYR A 225 15.25 -14.38 17.18
C TYR A 225 13.84 -14.55 17.82
N LEU A 226 13.28 -15.76 17.76
CA LEU A 226 11.98 -16.05 18.37
C LEU A 226 12.02 -15.90 19.90
N GLU A 227 13.13 -16.28 20.53
CA GLU A 227 13.38 -16.06 21.94
C GLU A 227 13.40 -14.56 22.29
N ALA A 228 14.14 -13.75 21.54
CA ALA A 228 14.19 -12.29 21.72
C ALA A 228 12.80 -11.64 21.61
N VAL A 229 11.98 -12.12 20.66
CA VAL A 229 10.59 -11.66 20.48
C VAL A 229 9.68 -12.03 21.67
N GLU A 230 9.94 -13.13 22.38
CA GLU A 230 9.21 -13.42 23.64
C GLU A 230 9.79 -12.66 24.82
N LYS A 231 11.13 -12.58 24.91
CA LYS A 231 11.84 -11.88 25.98
C LYS A 231 11.45 -10.41 26.08
N VAL A 232 11.36 -9.72 24.93
CA VAL A 232 10.96 -8.30 24.88
C VAL A 232 9.56 -8.07 25.46
N LYS A 233 8.66 -9.06 25.40
CA LYS A 233 7.29 -8.94 25.95
C LYS A 233 7.21 -9.17 27.46
N CYS A 234 8.26 -9.73 28.06
CA CYS A 234 8.32 -10.02 29.48
C CYS A 234 9.10 -8.96 30.26
N THR A 235 10.10 -8.33 29.62
CA THR A 235 10.94 -7.34 30.27
C THR A 235 10.26 -5.97 30.41
N LYS A 236 10.60 -5.28 31.50
CA LYS A 236 10.25 -3.88 31.77
C LYS A 236 11.48 -2.97 31.74
N ASP A 237 12.67 -3.55 31.61
CA ASP A 237 13.92 -2.80 31.57
C ASP A 237 14.08 -2.13 30.19
N GLU A 238 14.31 -0.82 30.21
CA GLU A 238 14.46 -0.02 29.00
C GLU A 238 15.74 -0.35 28.24
N LEU A 239 16.84 -0.57 28.94
CA LEU A 239 18.15 -0.85 28.32
C LEU A 239 18.13 -2.21 27.64
N GLU A 240 17.52 -3.22 28.28
CA GLU A 240 17.32 -4.53 27.67
C GLU A 240 16.44 -4.46 26.41
N VAL A 241 15.38 -3.65 26.42
CA VAL A 241 14.53 -3.45 25.23
C VAL A 241 15.33 -2.82 24.09
N ILE A 242 16.14 -1.79 24.38
CA ILE A 242 17.00 -1.13 23.38
C ILE A 242 17.99 -2.13 22.78
N HIS A 243 18.66 -2.91 23.61
CA HIS A 243 19.61 -3.93 23.16
C HIS A 243 18.94 -4.97 22.25
N LEU A 244 17.75 -5.47 22.63
CA LEU A 244 16.99 -6.43 21.81
C LEU A 244 16.56 -5.82 20.46
N ILE A 245 16.23 -4.53 20.41
CA ILE A 245 15.91 -3.83 19.17
C ILE A 245 17.12 -3.78 18.25
N GLU A 246 18.29 -3.39 18.77
CA GLU A 246 19.52 -3.22 17.99
C GLU A 246 20.10 -4.55 17.51
N GLU A 247 20.08 -5.59 18.34
CA GLU A 247 20.66 -6.90 18.00
C GLU A 247 19.77 -7.69 17.04
N TYR A 248 18.46 -7.71 17.27
CA TYR A 248 17.52 -8.57 16.52
C TYR A 248 16.66 -7.81 15.49
N GLY A 249 16.86 -6.49 15.34
CA GLY A 249 16.08 -5.66 14.43
C GLY A 249 14.59 -5.64 14.79
N LEU A 250 14.25 -5.64 16.08
CA LEU A 250 12.85 -5.65 16.51
C LEU A 250 12.17 -4.32 16.13
N VAL A 251 10.93 -4.43 15.65
CA VAL A 251 10.11 -3.29 15.27
C VAL A 251 9.06 -2.97 16.33
N ARG A 252 8.43 -1.81 16.19
CA ARG A 252 7.34 -1.33 17.05
C ARG A 252 6.27 -2.39 17.34
N GLU A 253 5.87 -3.19 16.36
CA GLU A 253 4.82 -4.22 16.54
C GLU A 253 5.21 -5.37 17.49
N HIS A 254 6.50 -5.54 17.79
CA HIS A 254 6.97 -6.53 18.77
C HIS A 254 6.90 -6.01 20.21
N LEU A 255 6.90 -4.69 20.40
CA LEU A 255 7.02 -4.05 21.71
C LEU A 255 5.66 -3.90 22.41
N LEU A 256 5.70 -3.80 23.73
CA LEU A 256 4.53 -3.45 24.53
C LEU A 256 4.23 -1.95 24.43
N THR A 257 2.96 -1.60 24.65
CA THR A 257 2.51 -0.20 24.64
C THR A 257 3.24 0.68 25.66
N ASN A 258 3.70 0.11 26.77
CA ASN A 258 4.48 0.82 27.76
C ASN A 258 5.90 1.17 27.28
N HIS A 259 6.55 0.29 26.52
CA HIS A 259 7.88 0.57 25.94
C HIS A 259 7.82 1.77 24.98
N LEU A 260 6.69 1.93 24.26
CA LEU A 260 6.47 3.03 23.31
C LEU A 260 6.25 4.41 23.97
N LYS A 261 6.31 4.51 25.30
CA LYS A 261 6.31 5.78 26.02
C LYS A 261 7.74 6.35 26.18
N SER A 262 8.77 5.52 26.05
CA SER A 262 10.16 5.93 26.21
C SER A 262 10.71 6.63 24.96
N LYS A 263 11.39 7.76 25.15
CA LYS A 263 12.11 8.48 24.09
C LYS A 263 13.26 7.64 23.53
N GLU A 264 14.04 6.99 24.40
CA GLU A 264 15.22 6.21 24.02
C GLU A 264 14.86 4.95 23.21
N VAL A 265 13.75 4.28 23.57
CA VAL A 265 13.22 3.17 22.76
C VAL A 265 12.85 3.63 21.35
N TRP A 266 12.24 4.80 21.19
CA TRP A 266 11.93 5.35 19.87
C TRP A 266 13.18 5.76 19.08
N LYS A 267 14.23 6.26 19.74
CA LYS A 267 15.53 6.52 19.10
C LYS A 267 16.15 5.22 18.57
N ALA A 268 16.13 4.15 19.35
CA ALA A 268 16.61 2.84 18.92
C ALA A 268 15.81 2.33 17.70
N LEU A 269 14.48 2.42 17.74
CA LEU A 269 13.61 2.04 16.62
C LEU A 269 13.88 2.86 15.35
N LEU A 270 14.23 4.14 15.47
CA LEU A 270 14.43 5.06 14.34
C LEU A 270 15.59 4.64 13.43
N LYS A 271 16.65 4.03 14.00
CA LYS A 271 17.88 3.63 13.29
C LYS A 271 17.56 2.73 12.10
N GLU A 272 16.78 1.67 12.31
CA GLU A 272 16.41 0.69 11.27
C GLU A 272 14.95 0.83 10.78
N MET A 273 14.27 1.93 11.12
CA MET A 273 12.87 2.12 10.76
C MET A 273 12.67 2.20 9.23
N PRO A 274 11.77 1.37 8.65
CA PRO A 274 11.39 1.49 7.24
C PRO A 274 10.67 2.81 6.94
N ILE A 275 10.89 3.40 5.75
CA ILE A 275 10.31 4.70 5.37
C ILE A 275 8.77 4.70 5.45
N SER A 276 8.12 3.61 5.03
CA SER A 276 6.66 3.50 5.09
C SER A 276 6.10 3.57 6.53
N VAL A 277 6.89 3.13 7.51
CA VAL A 277 6.57 3.25 8.94
C VAL A 277 6.92 4.64 9.44
N LEU A 278 8.07 5.18 9.04
CA LEU A 278 8.52 6.52 9.40
C LEU A 278 7.48 7.58 9.03
N LEU A 279 7.01 7.60 7.77
CA LEU A 279 6.00 8.54 7.27
C LEU A 279 4.73 8.56 8.14
N ARG A 280 4.32 7.41 8.68
CA ARG A 280 3.13 7.28 9.52
C ARG A 280 3.35 7.68 10.99
N ASN A 281 4.61 7.80 11.42
CA ASN A 281 4.97 8.05 12.82
C ASN A 281 5.72 9.38 13.04
N LEU A 282 5.95 10.21 12.01
CA LEU A 282 6.62 11.51 12.16
C LEU A 282 6.02 12.37 13.28
N GLY A 283 4.69 12.53 13.30
CA GLY A 283 4.01 13.27 14.36
C GLY A 283 4.19 12.66 15.75
N LYS A 284 4.25 11.32 15.84
CA LYS A 284 4.46 10.61 17.12
C LYS A 284 5.91 10.76 17.61
N LEU A 285 6.88 10.71 16.72
CA LEU A 285 8.29 10.93 17.02
C LEU A 285 8.54 12.37 17.49
N ALA A 286 7.92 13.35 16.84
CA ALA A 286 7.98 14.75 17.24
C ALA A 286 7.28 14.99 18.60
N ALA A 287 6.09 14.44 18.81
CA ALA A 287 5.35 14.58 20.07
C ALA A 287 6.07 13.93 21.27
N ASN A 288 6.89 12.90 21.03
CA ASN A 288 7.70 12.24 22.05
C ASN A 288 9.09 12.87 22.23
N SER A 289 9.34 14.04 21.64
CA SER A 289 10.63 14.74 21.68
C SER A 289 11.82 13.91 21.15
N VAL A 290 11.56 12.98 20.23
CA VAL A 290 12.62 12.23 19.53
C VAL A 290 13.19 13.08 18.40
N LEU A 291 12.33 13.86 17.74
CA LEU A 291 12.68 14.82 16.68
C LEU A 291 12.69 16.22 17.28
N GLU A 292 13.78 16.53 18.00
CA GLU A 292 14.00 17.87 18.54
C GLU A 292 14.58 18.78 17.44
N PRO A 293 14.18 20.07 17.38
CA PRO A 293 14.70 21.01 16.39
C PRO A 293 16.23 21.07 16.44
N ARG A 294 16.88 20.98 15.27
CA ARG A 294 18.36 20.92 15.12
C ARG A 294 19.01 19.67 15.75
N GLY A 295 18.24 18.64 16.08
CA GLY A 295 18.75 17.35 16.55
C GLY A 295 19.33 16.49 15.43
N SER A 296 20.23 15.57 15.79
CA SER A 296 20.85 14.62 14.84
C SER A 296 19.84 13.67 14.19
N GLU A 297 18.77 13.37 14.92
CA GLU A 297 17.68 12.50 14.52
C GLU A 297 16.84 13.13 13.40
N VAL A 298 16.66 14.47 13.41
CA VAL A 298 16.00 15.20 12.31
C VAL A 298 16.83 15.09 11.04
N ALA A 299 18.14 15.32 11.13
CA ALA A 299 19.04 15.17 9.98
C ALA A 299 18.99 13.74 9.39
N THR A 300 18.99 12.72 10.25
CA THR A 300 18.88 11.31 9.84
C THR A 300 17.54 11.04 9.13
N VAL A 301 16.44 11.60 9.64
CA VAL A 301 15.11 11.48 9.01
C VAL A 301 15.09 12.17 7.65
N CYS A 302 15.61 13.39 7.57
CA CYS A 302 15.67 14.15 6.32
C CYS A 302 16.51 13.43 5.25
N GLU A 303 17.64 12.83 5.64
CA GLU A 303 18.46 12.03 4.73
C GLU A 303 17.69 10.82 4.19
N LYS A 304 17.01 10.07 5.06
CA LYS A 304 16.19 8.91 4.66
C LYS A 304 15.06 9.32 3.71
N LEU A 305 14.37 10.43 3.99
CA LEU A 305 13.27 10.93 3.15
C LEU A 305 13.76 11.43 1.78
N ARG A 306 14.94 12.04 1.70
CA ARG A 306 15.52 12.54 0.45
C ARG A 306 16.18 11.45 -0.40
N ASN A 307 16.32 10.22 0.11
CA ASN A 307 16.99 9.12 -0.57
C ASN A 307 16.07 8.36 -1.54
N GLU A 308 16.21 8.65 -2.83
CA GLU A 308 15.41 8.06 -3.90
C GLU A 308 15.51 6.53 -3.98
N LYS A 309 16.69 5.95 -3.71
CA LYS A 309 16.89 4.48 -3.73
C LYS A 309 16.05 3.81 -2.64
N LEU A 310 15.99 4.41 -1.46
CA LEU A 310 15.17 3.90 -0.36
C LEU A 310 13.67 4.07 -0.64
N LEU A 311 13.25 5.20 -1.23
CA LEU A 311 11.87 5.43 -1.64
C LEU A 311 11.40 4.37 -2.65
N LYS A 312 12.19 4.10 -3.70
CA LYS A 312 11.89 3.08 -4.71
C LYS A 312 11.91 1.66 -4.13
N LYS A 313 12.92 1.32 -3.33
CA LYS A 313 13.00 0.00 -2.66
C LYS A 313 11.82 -0.24 -1.72
N GLY A 314 11.38 0.80 -1.01
CA GLY A 314 10.21 0.77 -0.13
C GLY A 314 8.87 0.84 -0.85
N ARG A 315 8.85 0.99 -2.18
CA ARG A 315 7.65 1.22 -3.00
C ARG A 315 6.78 2.35 -2.44
N ILE A 316 7.42 3.46 -2.07
CA ILE A 316 6.73 4.60 -1.46
C ILE A 316 6.01 5.38 -2.56
N HIS A 317 4.70 5.22 -2.61
CA HIS A 317 3.84 5.99 -3.52
C HIS A 317 3.80 7.49 -3.14
N PRO A 318 3.83 8.44 -4.10
CA PRO A 318 3.78 9.88 -3.83
C PRO A 318 2.59 10.32 -2.96
N PHE A 319 1.43 9.70 -3.14
CA PHE A 319 0.25 9.96 -2.31
C PHE A 319 0.50 9.70 -0.80
N HIS A 320 1.32 8.72 -0.43
CA HIS A 320 1.67 8.49 0.98
C HIS A 320 2.46 9.64 1.58
N ILE A 321 3.35 10.24 0.78
CA ILE A 321 4.15 11.40 1.18
C ILE A 321 3.24 12.61 1.34
N LEU A 322 2.32 12.83 0.39
CA LEU A 322 1.37 13.94 0.45
C LEU A 322 0.46 13.86 1.69
N VAL A 323 -0.08 12.68 1.99
CA VAL A 323 -0.87 12.46 3.21
C VAL A 323 -0.02 12.65 4.47
N ALA A 324 1.22 12.16 4.47
CA ALA A 324 2.12 12.32 5.60
C ALA A 324 2.50 13.79 5.84
N LEU A 325 2.74 14.55 4.78
CA LEU A 325 3.02 15.99 4.82
C LEU A 325 1.84 16.75 5.41
N GLU A 326 0.63 16.55 4.89
CA GLU A 326 -0.56 17.24 5.41
C GLU A 326 -0.84 16.87 6.87
N THR A 327 -0.73 15.57 7.20
CA THR A 327 -0.93 15.09 8.57
C THR A 327 0.12 15.67 9.52
N TYR A 328 1.39 15.69 9.12
CA TYR A 328 2.47 16.20 9.96
C TYR A 328 2.38 17.72 10.15
N LYS A 329 2.05 18.46 9.08
CA LYS A 329 1.85 19.91 9.09
C LYS A 329 0.71 20.34 10.01
N ALA A 330 -0.36 19.56 10.11
CA ALA A 330 -1.48 19.86 11.01
C ALA A 330 -1.06 20.01 12.48
N GLY A 331 0.07 19.41 12.91
CA GLY A 331 0.60 19.56 14.27
C GLY A 331 -0.21 18.83 15.34
N HIS A 332 -1.26 18.08 14.97
CA HIS A 332 -2.04 17.29 15.91
C HIS A 332 -2.56 16.01 15.27
N GLY A 333 -2.83 15.00 16.11
CA GLY A 333 -3.44 13.76 15.64
C GLY A 333 -4.91 13.97 15.26
N ASN A 334 -5.37 13.29 14.21
CA ASN A 334 -6.80 13.24 13.85
C ASN A 334 -7.64 12.54 14.93
N ARG A 335 -7.01 11.66 15.73
CA ARG A 335 -7.65 10.91 16.82
C ARG A 335 -6.82 11.08 18.09
N GLY A 336 -7.43 11.65 19.14
CA GLY A 336 -6.83 11.80 20.46
C GLY A 336 -6.27 13.20 20.75
N LYS A 337 -5.43 13.30 21.79
CA LYS A 337 -4.86 14.56 22.30
C LYS A 337 -3.39 14.77 21.92
N LEU A 338 -2.89 14.01 20.94
CA LEU A 338 -1.49 14.08 20.55
C LEU A 338 -1.26 15.39 19.77
N TRP A 339 -0.28 16.17 20.22
CA TRP A 339 0.11 17.44 19.61
C TRP A 339 1.63 17.47 19.44
N TRP A 340 2.10 18.11 18.38
CA TRP A 340 3.52 18.35 18.13
C TRP A 340 3.70 19.65 17.36
N ARG A 341 4.91 20.20 17.42
CA ARG A 341 5.32 21.29 16.54
C ARG A 341 5.94 20.70 15.28
N PRO A 342 5.43 21.01 14.07
CA PRO A 342 6.07 20.61 12.83
C PRO A 342 7.46 21.21 12.71
N ASP A 343 8.42 20.41 12.27
CA ASP A 343 9.78 20.84 11.95
C ASP A 343 9.88 21.20 10.45
N GLU A 344 10.46 22.36 10.15
CA GLU A 344 10.54 22.89 8.77
C GLU A 344 11.47 22.05 7.88
N ASP A 345 12.57 21.52 8.42
CA ASP A 345 13.51 20.71 7.63
C ASP A 345 12.85 19.39 7.18
N ILE A 346 11.98 18.83 8.04
CA ILE A 346 11.18 17.64 7.70
C ILE A 346 10.12 17.98 6.65
N LEU A 347 9.45 19.12 6.75
CA LEU A 347 8.46 19.56 5.76
C LEU A 347 9.12 19.76 4.38
N GLU A 348 10.29 20.39 4.33
CA GLU A 348 11.09 20.52 3.11
C GLU A 348 11.54 19.15 2.57
N ALA A 349 11.99 18.25 3.44
CA ALA A 349 12.37 16.90 3.05
C ALA A 349 11.20 16.10 2.47
N LEU A 350 9.99 16.26 3.03
CA LEU A 350 8.77 15.65 2.50
C LEU A 350 8.41 16.22 1.13
N ASP A 351 8.48 17.54 0.95
CA ASP A 351 8.26 18.19 -0.36
C ASP A 351 9.22 17.64 -1.43
N ALA A 352 10.52 17.60 -1.12
CA ALA A 352 11.52 17.05 -2.03
C ALA A 352 11.30 15.55 -2.31
N SER A 353 10.89 14.77 -1.31
CA SER A 353 10.66 13.32 -1.46
C SER A 353 9.47 13.00 -2.37
N PHE A 354 8.46 13.86 -2.42
CA PHE A 354 7.26 13.66 -3.23
C PHE A 354 7.59 13.54 -4.73
N TYR A 355 8.39 14.46 -5.26
CA TYR A 355 8.78 14.44 -6.67
C TYR A 355 9.71 13.26 -6.99
N LYS A 356 10.61 12.89 -6.06
CA LYS A 356 11.49 11.72 -6.18
C LYS A 356 10.75 10.39 -6.13
N ALA A 357 9.55 10.35 -5.58
CA ALA A 357 8.73 9.15 -5.54
C ALA A 357 8.04 8.86 -6.89
N PHE A 358 7.92 9.83 -7.78
CA PHE A 358 7.47 9.57 -9.14
C PHE A 358 8.56 8.89 -9.96
N LYS A 359 8.14 8.09 -10.94
CA LYS A 359 9.04 7.61 -11.98
C LYS A 359 9.54 8.83 -12.75
N THR A 360 10.85 8.96 -12.91
CA THR A 360 11.45 10.00 -13.75
C THR A 360 10.88 9.88 -15.16
N LEU A 361 10.26 10.95 -15.66
CA LEU A 361 9.69 11.04 -17.01
C LEU A 361 10.57 11.97 -17.84
N GLU A 362 10.80 11.62 -19.09
CA GLU A 362 11.45 12.52 -20.05
C GLU A 362 10.41 13.54 -20.55
N PRO A 363 10.75 14.84 -20.59
CA PRO A 363 9.85 15.85 -21.10
C PRO A 363 9.64 15.67 -22.60
N THR A 364 8.41 15.89 -23.06
CA THR A 364 8.06 15.86 -24.48
C THR A 364 8.37 17.18 -25.17
N GLY A 365 8.50 18.28 -24.41
CA GLY A 365 8.75 19.61 -24.94
C GLY A 365 7.55 20.23 -25.68
N LYS A 366 6.35 19.64 -25.49
CA LYS A 366 5.11 20.16 -26.05
C LYS A 366 4.50 21.24 -25.14
N ARG A 367 3.50 21.92 -25.68
CA ARG A 367 2.71 22.93 -24.99
C ARG A 367 1.53 22.27 -24.29
N PHE A 368 1.43 22.44 -22.98
CA PHE A 368 0.36 21.85 -22.16
C PHE A 368 -0.53 22.96 -21.59
N VAL A 369 -1.85 22.75 -21.67
CA VAL A 369 -2.81 23.47 -20.84
C VAL A 369 -3.40 22.47 -19.88
N ILE A 370 -3.23 22.71 -18.59
CA ILE A 370 -3.64 21.79 -17.53
C ILE A 370 -4.75 22.48 -16.74
N ALA A 371 -5.97 21.93 -16.84
CA ALA A 371 -7.15 22.51 -16.22
C ALA A 371 -7.58 21.70 -14.99
N VAL A 372 -7.65 22.35 -13.83
CA VAL A 372 -8.11 21.75 -12.57
C VAL A 372 -9.59 22.06 -12.36
N ASP A 373 -10.40 21.00 -12.23
CA ASP A 373 -11.78 21.13 -11.78
C ASP A 373 -11.80 21.48 -10.27
N VAL A 374 -12.39 22.62 -9.95
CA VAL A 374 -12.60 23.13 -8.58
C VAL A 374 -14.09 23.27 -8.25
N SER A 375 -14.96 22.57 -8.99
CA SER A 375 -16.38 22.48 -8.67
C SER A 375 -16.61 21.86 -7.28
N ALA A 376 -17.79 22.10 -6.71
CA ALA A 376 -18.17 21.54 -5.40
C ALA A 376 -18.01 20.00 -5.35
N SER A 377 -18.14 19.32 -6.50
CA SER A 377 -17.94 17.87 -6.60
C SER A 377 -16.52 17.41 -6.24
N MET A 378 -15.53 18.28 -6.44
CA MET A 378 -14.12 18.01 -6.22
C MET A 378 -13.70 18.15 -4.74
N THR A 379 -14.62 18.54 -3.86
CA THR A 379 -14.45 18.50 -2.40
C THR A 379 -14.50 17.08 -1.82
N GLN A 380 -14.87 16.08 -2.64
CA GLN A 380 -14.87 14.68 -2.26
C GLN A 380 -13.47 14.22 -1.79
N LYS A 381 -13.44 13.37 -0.75
CA LYS A 381 -12.19 12.85 -0.20
C LYS A 381 -11.63 11.74 -1.09
N VAL A 382 -10.33 11.76 -1.31
CA VAL A 382 -9.64 10.73 -2.10
C VAL A 382 -9.06 9.67 -1.18
N LEU A 383 -9.29 8.39 -1.49
CA LEU A 383 -8.71 7.23 -0.79
C LEU A 383 -8.95 7.25 0.74
N GLY A 384 -10.11 7.74 1.18
CA GLY A 384 -10.43 7.89 2.61
C GLY A 384 -9.45 8.77 3.39
N SER A 385 -8.73 9.66 2.71
CA SER A 385 -7.75 10.56 3.31
C SER A 385 -8.36 11.90 3.73
N VAL A 386 -7.52 12.78 4.29
CA VAL A 386 -7.89 14.17 4.60
C VAL A 386 -7.95 15.05 3.35
N LEU A 387 -7.41 14.61 2.21
CA LEU A 387 -7.24 15.40 1.00
C LEU A 387 -8.46 15.36 0.08
N ASN A 388 -8.81 16.50 -0.50
CA ASN A 388 -9.86 16.64 -1.50
C ASN A 388 -9.36 16.28 -2.90
N ALA A 389 -10.28 15.94 -3.82
CA ALA A 389 -9.93 15.64 -5.20
C ALA A 389 -9.33 16.84 -5.94
N SER A 390 -9.84 18.06 -5.71
CA SER A 390 -9.27 19.30 -6.29
C SER A 390 -7.81 19.48 -5.89
N THR A 391 -7.51 19.25 -4.61
CA THR A 391 -6.15 19.33 -4.05
C THR A 391 -5.22 18.30 -4.67
N VAL A 392 -5.65 17.04 -4.78
CA VAL A 392 -4.86 15.98 -5.42
C VAL A 392 -4.64 16.26 -6.91
N ALA A 393 -5.65 16.78 -7.60
CA ALA A 393 -5.55 17.19 -9.00
C ALA A 393 -4.54 18.33 -9.18
N ALA A 394 -4.61 19.38 -8.36
CA ALA A 394 -3.68 20.50 -8.39
C ALA A 394 -2.22 20.06 -8.15
N VAL A 395 -2.00 19.14 -7.21
CA VAL A 395 -0.68 18.56 -6.97
C VAL A 395 -0.19 17.77 -8.19
N MET A 396 -1.05 17.01 -8.88
CA MET A 396 -0.68 16.34 -10.14
C MET A 396 -0.37 17.34 -11.25
N CYS A 397 -1.06 18.48 -11.30
CA CYS A 397 -0.77 19.55 -12.26
C CYS A 397 0.62 20.13 -12.05
N MET A 398 1.05 20.31 -10.79
CA MET A 398 2.41 20.74 -10.48
C MET A 398 3.46 19.74 -10.96
N VAL A 399 3.20 18.43 -10.85
CA VAL A 399 4.13 17.41 -11.34
C VAL A 399 4.34 17.55 -12.84
N VAL A 400 3.26 17.69 -13.61
CA VAL A 400 3.33 17.87 -15.07
C VAL A 400 4.01 19.20 -15.41
N ALA A 401 3.63 20.31 -14.76
CA ALA A 401 4.20 21.63 -15.03
C ALA A 401 5.70 21.74 -14.68
N ARG A 402 6.20 20.96 -13.72
CA ARG A 402 7.64 20.89 -13.41
C ARG A 402 8.43 20.06 -14.43
N ILE A 403 7.78 19.13 -15.13
CA ILE A 403 8.41 18.32 -16.19
C ILE A 403 8.36 19.09 -17.51
N GLU A 404 7.19 19.60 -17.88
CA GLU A 404 6.93 20.29 -19.14
C GLU A 404 6.98 21.80 -18.92
N LYS A 405 8.09 22.43 -19.31
CA LYS A 405 8.33 23.87 -19.08
C LYS A 405 7.28 24.78 -19.71
N ASP A 406 6.73 24.39 -20.85
CA ASP A 406 5.67 25.13 -21.55
C ASP A 406 4.29 24.62 -21.12
N SER A 407 3.96 24.89 -19.85
CA SER A 407 2.70 24.49 -19.23
C SER A 407 1.96 25.69 -18.65
N GLN A 408 0.68 25.82 -18.97
CA GLN A 408 -0.24 26.78 -18.35
C GLN A 408 -1.24 26.04 -17.47
N ILE A 409 -1.28 26.40 -16.18
CA ILE A 409 -2.26 25.85 -15.23
C ILE A 409 -3.46 26.80 -15.15
N VAL A 410 -4.65 26.26 -15.35
CA VAL A 410 -5.92 26.98 -15.21
C VAL A 410 -6.86 26.21 -14.28
N ALA A 411 -7.85 26.89 -13.71
CA ALA A 411 -8.88 26.26 -12.89
C ALA A 411 -10.26 26.60 -13.44
N PHE A 412 -11.22 25.69 -13.25
CA PHE A 412 -12.58 25.88 -13.74
C PHE A 412 -13.61 25.25 -12.80
N SER A 413 -14.82 25.82 -12.81
CA SER A 413 -16.01 25.21 -12.22
C SER A 413 -17.19 25.36 -13.20
N HIS A 414 -18.15 26.22 -12.91
CA HIS A 414 -19.18 26.68 -13.86
C HIS A 414 -18.65 27.79 -14.79
N GLU A 415 -17.53 28.40 -14.42
CA GLU A 415 -16.79 29.39 -15.19
C GLU A 415 -15.28 29.18 -15.01
N MET A 416 -14.47 29.87 -15.82
CA MET A 416 -13.02 29.89 -15.66
C MET A 416 -12.67 30.72 -14.44
N VAL A 417 -11.87 30.17 -13.53
CA VAL A 417 -11.41 30.86 -12.32
C VAL A 417 -9.88 30.97 -12.32
N PRO A 418 -9.32 32.04 -11.74
CA PRO A 418 -7.87 32.15 -11.58
C PRO A 418 -7.33 30.95 -10.79
N CYS A 419 -6.38 30.21 -11.37
CA CYS A 419 -5.74 29.11 -10.64
C CYS A 419 -4.70 29.69 -9.67
N PRO A 420 -4.82 29.45 -8.35
CA PRO A 420 -3.86 30.00 -7.40
C PRO A 420 -2.54 29.21 -7.37
N VAL A 421 -2.41 28.14 -8.16
CA VAL A 421 -1.28 27.20 -8.12
C VAL A 421 -0.28 27.53 -9.23
N THR A 422 1.00 27.59 -8.87
CA THR A 422 2.11 27.76 -9.81
C THR A 422 3.14 26.66 -9.62
N ALA A 423 3.98 26.41 -10.63
CA ALA A 423 4.95 25.31 -10.62
C ALA A 423 6.02 25.45 -9.50
N ASP A 424 6.33 26.68 -9.10
CA ASP A 424 7.36 26.99 -8.10
C ASP A 424 6.86 26.86 -6.65
N MET A 425 5.55 26.68 -6.44
CA MET A 425 5.01 26.50 -5.10
C MET A 425 5.47 25.18 -4.48
N THR A 426 5.68 25.22 -3.18
CA THR A 426 5.84 24.02 -2.35
C THR A 426 4.48 23.33 -2.15
N LEU A 427 4.47 22.03 -1.93
CA LEU A 427 3.25 21.28 -1.63
C LEU A 427 2.46 21.91 -0.47
N PRO A 428 3.08 22.29 0.68
CA PRO A 428 2.35 22.98 1.75
C PRO A 428 1.63 24.26 1.32
N GLN A 429 2.19 25.03 0.37
CA GLN A 429 1.56 26.25 -0.15
C GLN A 429 0.36 25.92 -1.04
N VAL A 430 0.49 24.92 -1.91
CA VAL A 430 -0.62 24.45 -2.76
C VAL A 430 -1.78 23.94 -1.93
N LEU A 431 -1.50 23.17 -0.88
CA LEU A 431 -2.54 22.66 0.01
C LEU A 431 -3.36 23.81 0.61
N VAL A 432 -2.71 24.88 1.10
CA VAL A 432 -3.40 26.06 1.65
C VAL A 432 -4.21 26.77 0.58
N LYS A 433 -3.62 27.04 -0.59
CA LYS A 433 -4.28 27.75 -1.68
C LYS A 433 -5.49 27.02 -2.24
N MET A 434 -5.44 25.70 -2.29
CA MET A 434 -6.57 24.88 -2.74
C MET A 434 -7.66 24.69 -1.68
N TYR A 435 -7.46 25.12 -0.44
CA TYR A 435 -8.53 25.24 0.55
C TYR A 435 -9.24 26.60 0.51
N GLU A 436 -8.60 27.62 -0.06
CA GLU A 436 -9.18 28.97 -0.22
C GLU A 436 -10.13 29.07 -1.42
N VAL A 437 -10.02 28.12 -2.37
CA VAL A 437 -10.86 27.95 -3.57
C VAL A 437 -11.85 26.81 -3.35
#